data_AF-A0A9X1RAA3-F1
#
_entry.id   AF-A0A9X1RAA3-F1
#
_cell.length_a   1.000
_cell.length_b   1.000
_cell.length_c   1.000
_cell.angle_alpha   90.00
_cell.angle_beta   90.00
_cell.angle_gamma   90.00
#
_symmetry.space_group_name_H-M   'P 1'
#
loop_
_entity.id
_entity.type
_entity.pdbx_description
1 polymer ?
#
loop_
_entity_poly.entity_id
_entity_poly.type
_entity_poly.pdbx_seq_one_letter_code
_entity_poly.pdbx_strand_id
1 'polypeptide(L)'
;MNRRDCLALLGTITVLPLSALAQQTGELRRLGVLSVTADDVIGQARLVEALATHGWKEQDNLRVDWRNGGGDRAPIARLADELIALKPDVLLAIGTPSVKELRQRTATIPIVFAVVTDPVSQGFVQNLAHPGGNITGFTDYDGPLAGKWLEMLTQVTPKVSRAFVVYNPATAPFAALMLRTLEEAARTLDVVVEPAAVHDAASIAALASRKDGGFLVLPDFFTMANRAPLLAAIAESHLPSVFWSRAFVDEGGLMSYSTDSAEQLRRAAGYIDRILKGAQAADLPVQNPTKFELAINVKAAKAIGVTLPAGLLAIANDVIE
;
A
#
# COMPACT_ATOMS: atom_id res chain seq x y z
N MET A 1 74.98 17.00 -32.51
CA MET A 1 75.41 16.68 -33.91
C MET A 1 75.66 15.18 -33.94
N ASN A 2 74.98 14.32 -34.68
CA ASN A 2 74.26 14.38 -35.98
C ASN A 2 72.96 13.54 -35.86
N ARG A 3 71.78 13.91 -36.37
CA ARG A 3 71.30 14.20 -37.75
C ARG A 3 71.46 13.02 -38.72
N ARG A 4 70.31 12.46 -39.15
CA ARG A 4 70.05 11.20 -39.91
C ARG A 4 69.70 10.07 -38.93
N ASP A 5 68.44 9.77 -38.65
CA ASP A 5 67.42 9.32 -39.62
C ASP A 5 66.02 9.87 -39.32
N CYS A 6 65.43 10.53 -40.31
CA CYS A 6 64.04 10.97 -40.33
C CYS A 6 63.32 10.30 -41.50
N LEU A 7 62.05 9.94 -41.25
CA LEU A 7 60.97 9.55 -42.19
C LEU A 7 60.81 8.06 -42.52
N ALA A 8 59.87 7.40 -41.84
CA ALA A 8 58.67 6.82 -42.48
C ALA A 8 57.70 6.23 -41.43
N LEU A 9 56.41 6.16 -41.80
CA LEU A 9 55.19 5.73 -41.08
C LEU A 9 54.52 6.80 -40.20
N LEU A 10 53.64 7.65 -40.72
CA LEU A 10 52.24 7.40 -41.14
C LEU A 10 51.36 6.75 -40.05
N GLY A 11 50.76 7.64 -39.24
CA GLY A 11 49.37 7.66 -38.80
C GLY A 11 48.66 6.34 -38.48
N THR A 12 48.57 6.02 -37.19
CA THR A 12 47.44 5.28 -36.63
C THR A 12 46.64 6.21 -35.73
N ILE A 13 45.65 6.90 -36.31
CA ILE A 13 44.51 7.38 -35.53
C ILE A 13 43.77 6.11 -35.14
N THR A 14 43.94 5.66 -33.90
CA THR A 14 43.06 4.65 -33.31
C THR A 14 41.68 5.28 -33.21
N VAL A 15 40.85 5.02 -34.21
CA VAL A 15 39.41 5.23 -34.14
C VAL A 15 38.92 4.31 -33.03
N LEU A 16 38.72 4.86 -31.84
CA LEU A 16 37.90 4.22 -30.81
C LEU A 16 36.55 3.87 -31.48
N PRO A 17 36.11 2.61 -31.46
CA PRO A 17 34.84 2.28 -32.06
C PRO A 17 33.76 2.97 -31.23
N LEU A 18 33.15 4.02 -31.80
CA LEU A 18 31.89 4.61 -31.32
C LEU A 18 30.77 3.55 -31.18
N SER A 19 30.98 2.34 -31.70
CA SER A 19 30.11 1.18 -31.55
C SER A 19 30.01 0.63 -30.12
N ALA A 20 30.97 0.91 -29.23
CA ALA A 20 30.90 0.42 -27.84
C ALA A 20 29.88 1.19 -26.96
N LEU A 21 29.46 2.39 -27.38
CA LEU A 21 28.40 3.18 -26.75
C LEU A 21 27.02 2.99 -27.42
N ALA A 22 26.99 2.32 -28.58
CA ALA A 22 25.77 2.12 -29.38
C ALA A 22 25.21 0.68 -29.32
N GLN A 23 25.80 -0.19 -28.49
CA GLN A 23 25.42 -1.60 -28.36
C GLN A 23 24.65 -1.94 -27.07
N GLN A 24 24.03 -0.94 -26.44
CA GLN A 24 22.94 -1.13 -25.48
C GLN A 24 21.63 -0.56 -26.06
N THR A 25 21.25 -1.00 -27.25
CA THR A 25 19.82 -1.12 -27.57
C THR A 25 19.28 -2.18 -26.62
N GLY A 26 18.83 -1.72 -25.46
CA GLY A 26 18.62 -2.53 -24.26
C GLY A 26 17.71 -3.71 -24.53
N GLU A 27 18.16 -4.89 -24.10
CA GLU A 27 17.32 -6.07 -24.01
C GLU A 27 16.01 -5.70 -23.30
N LEU A 28 14.86 -6.01 -23.92
CA LEU A 28 13.54 -5.65 -23.43
C LEU A 28 13.38 -6.15 -21.99
N ARG A 29 13.40 -5.23 -21.02
CA ARG A 29 13.24 -5.58 -19.60
C ARG A 29 11.83 -6.07 -19.34
N ARG A 30 11.67 -6.94 -18.36
CA ARG A 30 10.37 -7.53 -18.00
C ARG A 30 10.05 -7.28 -16.54
N LEU A 31 8.97 -6.55 -16.32
CA LEU A 31 8.34 -6.35 -15.01
C LEU A 31 7.13 -7.28 -14.91
N GLY A 32 7.14 -8.18 -13.92
CA GLY A 32 5.94 -8.94 -13.54
C GLY A 32 5.19 -8.23 -12.43
N VAL A 33 3.88 -8.03 -12.57
CA VAL A 33 3.07 -7.42 -11.51
C VAL A 33 2.02 -8.40 -11.02
N LEU A 34 2.06 -8.74 -9.73
CA LEU A 34 1.07 -9.57 -9.06
C LEU A 34 0.26 -8.72 -8.08
N SER A 35 -1.05 -8.65 -8.28
CA SER A 35 -1.97 -7.99 -7.35
C SER A 35 -3.03 -8.95 -6.83
N VAL A 36 -3.28 -8.87 -5.52
CA VAL A 36 -4.45 -9.49 -4.88
C VAL A 36 -5.59 -8.51 -4.70
N THR A 37 -5.36 -7.21 -4.85
CA THR A 37 -6.40 -6.19 -4.68
C THR A 37 -7.42 -6.28 -5.82
N ALA A 38 -8.56 -5.60 -5.67
CA ALA A 38 -9.46 -5.41 -6.81
C ALA A 38 -8.72 -4.71 -7.98
N ASP A 39 -9.31 -4.78 -9.18
CA ASP A 39 -8.81 -4.04 -10.34
C ASP A 39 -8.77 -2.54 -10.04
N ASP A 40 -7.56 -2.00 -9.94
CA ASP A 40 -7.29 -0.59 -9.75
C ASP A 40 -6.66 -0.02 -11.02
N VAL A 41 -7.51 0.21 -12.03
CA VAL A 41 -7.08 0.76 -13.33
C VAL A 41 -6.34 2.09 -13.16
N ILE A 42 -6.75 2.89 -12.16
CA ILE A 42 -6.11 4.18 -11.87
C ILE A 42 -4.70 3.93 -11.33
N GLY A 43 -4.54 3.08 -10.32
CA GLY A 43 -3.24 2.70 -9.77
C GLY A 43 -2.30 2.09 -10.81
N GLN A 44 -2.81 1.25 -11.72
CA GLN A 44 -2.05 0.71 -12.84
C GLN A 44 -1.56 1.82 -13.78
N ALA A 45 -2.45 2.72 -14.21
CA ALA A 45 -2.09 3.84 -15.06
C ALA A 45 -1.05 4.74 -14.39
N ARG A 46 -1.20 5.03 -13.08
CA ARG A 46 -0.23 5.82 -12.31
C ARG A 46 1.13 5.15 -12.20
N LEU A 47 1.19 3.83 -12.05
CA LEU A 47 2.46 3.09 -12.06
C LEU A 47 3.14 3.22 -13.43
N VAL A 48 2.40 3.04 -14.53
CA VAL A 48 2.94 3.15 -15.89
C VAL A 48 3.44 4.57 -16.16
N GLU A 49 2.67 5.60 -15.79
CA GLU A 49 3.10 7.00 -15.87
C GLU A 49 4.39 7.22 -15.08
N ALA A 50 4.48 6.70 -13.85
CA ALA A 50 5.65 6.83 -13.00
C ALA A 50 6.88 6.15 -13.63
N LEU A 51 6.75 4.93 -14.13
CA LEU A 51 7.81 4.21 -14.85
C LEU A 51 8.29 5.00 -16.08
N ALA A 52 7.36 5.63 -16.81
CA ALA A 52 7.70 6.46 -17.96
C ALA A 52 8.54 7.69 -17.57
N THR A 53 8.32 8.29 -16.40
CA THR A 53 9.18 9.40 -15.92
C THR A 53 10.63 8.98 -15.66
N HIS A 54 10.86 7.69 -15.41
CA HIS A 54 12.20 7.10 -15.28
C HIS A 54 12.78 6.61 -16.62
N GLY A 55 12.04 6.77 -17.71
CA GLY A 55 12.43 6.36 -19.06
C GLY A 55 11.99 4.94 -19.45
N TRP A 56 11.21 4.26 -18.61
CA TRP A 56 10.66 2.94 -18.92
C TRP A 56 9.31 3.05 -19.61
N LYS A 57 9.25 2.65 -20.88
CA LYS A 57 8.08 2.74 -21.73
C LYS A 57 7.63 1.35 -22.14
N GLU A 58 6.35 1.08 -21.91
CA GLU A 58 5.77 -0.20 -22.29
C GLU A 58 5.88 -0.41 -23.81
N GLN A 59 6.22 -1.63 -24.22
CA GLN A 59 6.40 -2.04 -25.62
C GLN A 59 7.60 -1.43 -26.36
N ASP A 60 8.36 -0.55 -25.71
CA ASP A 60 9.62 0.01 -26.22
C ASP A 60 10.81 -0.69 -25.54
N ASN A 61 11.04 -0.38 -24.26
CA ASN A 61 12.16 -0.93 -23.48
C ASN A 61 11.71 -1.68 -22.21
N LEU A 62 10.41 -1.73 -21.93
CA LEU A 62 9.81 -2.47 -20.83
C LEU A 62 8.61 -3.29 -21.33
N ARG A 63 8.52 -4.55 -20.90
CA ARG A 63 7.30 -5.37 -20.97
C ARG A 63 6.74 -5.51 -19.57
N VAL A 64 5.45 -5.21 -19.41
CA VAL A 64 4.75 -5.37 -18.13
C VAL A 64 3.75 -6.52 -18.24
N ASP A 65 3.97 -7.59 -17.48
CA ASP A 65 3.07 -8.73 -17.43
C ASP A 65 2.22 -8.65 -16.15
N TRP A 66 0.94 -8.31 -16.30
CA TRP A 66 0.00 -8.15 -15.19
C TRP A 66 -0.70 -9.47 -14.84
N ARG A 67 -0.85 -9.75 -13.55
CA ARG A 67 -1.75 -10.78 -13.01
C ARG A 67 -2.51 -10.23 -11.81
N ASN A 68 -3.84 -10.29 -11.88
CA ASN A 68 -4.72 -9.80 -10.83
C ASN A 68 -5.67 -10.90 -10.32
N GLY A 69 -5.78 -11.04 -9.00
CA GLY A 69 -6.76 -11.89 -8.34
C GLY A 69 -8.13 -11.24 -8.11
N GLY A 70 -8.30 -9.95 -8.41
CA GLY A 70 -9.59 -9.25 -8.35
C GLY A 70 -10.17 -9.15 -6.94
N GLY A 71 -9.32 -9.08 -5.91
CA GLY A 71 -9.75 -9.16 -4.50
C GLY A 71 -9.82 -10.57 -3.94
N ASP A 72 -9.71 -11.61 -4.79
CA ASP A 72 -9.71 -13.01 -4.36
C ASP A 72 -8.27 -13.53 -4.15
N ARG A 73 -8.07 -14.19 -3.00
CA ARG A 73 -6.80 -14.82 -2.65
C ARG A 73 -6.62 -16.18 -3.32
N ALA A 74 -7.71 -16.89 -3.64
CA ALA A 74 -7.66 -18.23 -4.20
C ALA A 74 -6.80 -18.35 -5.49
N PRO A 75 -6.87 -17.41 -6.47
CA PRO A 75 -6.08 -17.54 -7.69
C PRO A 75 -4.59 -17.14 -7.54
N ILE A 76 -4.19 -16.47 -6.45
CA ILE A 76 -2.89 -15.79 -6.37
C ILE A 76 -1.70 -16.74 -6.51
N ALA A 77 -1.80 -17.96 -5.96
CA ALA A 77 -0.75 -18.97 -6.09
C ALA A 77 -0.46 -19.32 -7.56
N ARG A 78 -1.51 -19.67 -8.32
CA ARG A 78 -1.39 -19.97 -9.77
C ARG A 78 -0.87 -18.78 -10.57
N LEU A 79 -1.38 -17.58 -10.27
CA LEU A 79 -0.96 -16.35 -10.93
C LEU A 79 0.52 -16.02 -10.67
N ALA A 80 1.03 -16.32 -9.47
CA ALA A 80 2.45 -16.22 -9.16
C ALA A 80 3.30 -17.22 -9.97
N ASP A 81 2.85 -18.47 -10.12
CA ASP A 81 3.53 -19.47 -10.96
C ASP A 81 3.66 -19.00 -12.41
N GLU A 82 2.59 -18.45 -12.98
CA GLU A 82 2.59 -17.89 -14.33
C GLU A 82 3.60 -16.75 -14.49
N LEU A 83 3.68 -15.83 -13.53
CA LEU A 83 4.64 -14.73 -13.58
C LEU A 83 6.09 -15.22 -13.49
N ILE A 84 6.38 -16.18 -12.60
CA ILE A 84 7.73 -16.72 -12.47
C ILE A 84 8.16 -17.45 -13.74
N ALA A 85 7.26 -18.19 -14.40
CA ALA A 85 7.53 -18.86 -15.65
C ALA A 85 7.93 -17.90 -16.79
N LEU A 86 7.47 -16.63 -16.71
CA LEU A 86 7.86 -15.58 -17.66
C LEU A 86 9.27 -15.03 -17.40
N LYS A 87 9.98 -15.46 -16.34
CA LYS A 87 11.34 -15.02 -16.00
C LYS A 87 11.51 -13.49 -16.00
N PRO A 88 10.71 -12.74 -15.22
CA PRO A 88 10.84 -11.29 -15.13
C PRO A 88 12.18 -10.88 -14.52
N ASP A 89 12.69 -9.73 -14.92
CA ASP A 89 13.88 -9.10 -14.31
C ASP A 89 13.57 -8.59 -12.90
N VAL A 90 12.32 -8.17 -12.66
CA VAL A 90 11.84 -7.63 -11.38
C VAL A 90 10.35 -7.90 -11.23
N LEU A 91 9.93 -8.11 -9.98
CA LEU A 91 8.54 -8.33 -9.61
C LEU A 91 8.02 -7.16 -8.77
N LEU A 92 6.80 -6.71 -9.06
CA LEU A 92 6.00 -5.87 -8.17
C LEU A 92 4.90 -6.73 -7.54
N ALA A 93 4.92 -6.85 -6.21
CA ALA A 93 3.84 -7.47 -5.45
C ALA A 93 2.98 -6.42 -4.75
N ILE A 94 1.70 -6.37 -5.11
CA ILE A 94 0.73 -5.48 -4.49
C ILE A 94 -0.11 -6.30 -3.52
N GLY A 95 -0.01 -5.99 -2.23
CA GLY A 95 -0.68 -6.72 -1.16
C GLY A 95 0.13 -7.88 -0.59
N THR A 96 -0.04 -8.11 0.72
CA THR A 96 0.62 -9.19 1.49
C THR A 96 0.52 -10.59 0.84
N PRO A 97 -0.65 -11.09 0.40
CA PRO A 97 -0.76 -12.38 -0.29
C PRO A 97 0.17 -12.52 -1.50
N SER A 98 0.31 -11.46 -2.32
CA SER A 98 1.17 -11.46 -3.50
C SER A 98 2.65 -11.64 -3.12
N VAL A 99 3.12 -10.94 -2.08
CA VAL A 99 4.50 -11.09 -1.58
C VAL A 99 4.74 -12.50 -1.09
N LYS A 100 3.80 -13.06 -0.32
CA LYS A 100 3.91 -14.42 0.24
C LYS A 100 4.08 -15.45 -0.87
N GLU A 101 3.24 -15.42 -1.90
CA GLU A 101 3.29 -16.40 -2.98
C GLU A 101 4.55 -16.25 -3.86
N LEU A 102 5.00 -15.02 -4.15
CA LEU A 102 6.24 -14.81 -4.91
C LEU A 102 7.49 -15.22 -4.12
N ARG A 103 7.57 -14.89 -2.83
CA ARG A 103 8.69 -15.29 -1.96
C ARG A 103 8.89 -16.80 -1.92
N GLN A 104 7.82 -17.58 -1.95
CA GLN A 104 7.90 -19.05 -1.96
C GLN A 104 8.47 -19.62 -3.25
N ARG A 105 8.41 -18.85 -4.35
CA ARG A 105 8.79 -19.30 -5.70
C ARG A 105 10.13 -18.76 -6.17
N THR A 106 10.63 -17.70 -5.54
CA THR A 106 11.94 -17.14 -5.88
C THR A 106 12.62 -16.46 -4.69
N ALA A 107 13.91 -16.74 -4.56
CA ALA A 107 14.82 -16.06 -3.65
C ALA A 107 15.85 -15.18 -4.42
N THR A 108 15.75 -15.12 -5.75
CA THR A 108 16.74 -14.46 -6.61
C THR A 108 16.18 -13.32 -7.43
N ILE A 109 14.93 -13.43 -7.92
CA ILE A 109 14.30 -12.33 -8.65
C ILE A 109 13.95 -11.23 -7.64
N PRO A 110 14.37 -9.97 -7.84
CA PRO A 110 14.01 -8.87 -6.96
C PRO A 110 12.49 -8.68 -6.89
N ILE A 111 11.96 -8.56 -5.67
CA ILE A 111 10.56 -8.27 -5.38
C ILE A 111 10.49 -6.90 -4.72
N VAL A 112 9.84 -5.96 -5.39
CA VAL A 112 9.39 -4.70 -4.79
C VAL A 112 7.95 -4.92 -4.34
N PHE A 113 7.65 -4.71 -3.06
CA PHE A 113 6.27 -4.74 -2.58
C PHE A 113 5.68 -3.36 -2.39
N ALA A 114 4.36 -3.26 -2.50
CA ALA A 114 3.57 -2.11 -2.11
C ALA A 114 2.28 -2.59 -1.42
N VAL A 115 1.69 -1.74 -0.57
CA VAL A 115 0.45 -2.07 0.14
C VAL A 115 0.61 -3.29 1.05
N VAL A 116 1.66 -3.29 1.87
CA VAL A 116 1.99 -4.39 2.78
C VAL A 116 2.11 -3.88 4.20
N THR A 117 1.27 -4.40 5.09
CA THR A 117 1.33 -4.09 6.51
C THR A 117 2.39 -4.94 7.20
N ASP A 118 3.25 -4.32 8.01
CA ASP A 118 4.27 -4.99 8.84
C ASP A 118 5.08 -6.08 8.12
N PRO A 119 5.95 -5.71 7.16
CA PRO A 119 6.76 -6.67 6.41
C PRO A 119 7.83 -7.37 7.27
N VAL A 120 8.18 -6.80 8.43
CA VAL A 120 9.19 -7.35 9.35
C VAL A 120 8.63 -8.54 10.13
N SER A 121 7.48 -8.38 10.79
CA SER A 121 6.86 -9.48 11.56
C SER A 121 6.45 -10.65 10.66
N GLN A 122 6.20 -10.40 9.38
CA GLN A 122 5.92 -11.42 8.38
C GLN A 122 7.18 -12.12 7.83
N GLY A 123 8.36 -11.65 8.20
CA GLY A 123 9.65 -12.17 7.74
C GLY A 123 9.87 -11.98 6.24
N PHE A 124 9.25 -10.97 5.62
CA PHE A 124 9.55 -10.59 4.25
C PHE A 124 10.89 -9.86 4.16
N VAL A 125 11.23 -9.11 5.22
CA VAL A 125 12.47 -8.34 5.34
C VAL A 125 13.02 -8.47 6.76
N GLN A 126 14.34 -8.33 6.94
CA GLN A 126 14.96 -8.39 8.28
C GLN A 126 14.60 -7.17 9.14
N ASN A 127 14.71 -5.98 8.55
CA ASN A 127 14.26 -4.71 9.12
C ASN A 127 14.04 -3.69 8.00
N LEU A 128 13.50 -2.53 8.34
CA LEU A 128 13.17 -1.52 7.32
C LEU A 128 14.42 -0.87 6.70
N ALA A 129 15.49 -0.64 7.46
CA ALA A 129 16.70 -0.01 6.93
C ALA A 129 17.52 -0.95 6.03
N HIS A 130 17.55 -2.23 6.38
CA HIS A 130 18.32 -3.27 5.69
C HIS A 130 17.44 -4.50 5.48
N PRO A 131 16.76 -4.61 4.32
CA PRO A 131 15.86 -5.74 4.06
C PRO A 131 16.56 -7.10 4.06
N GLY A 132 17.82 -7.14 3.62
CA GLY A 132 18.71 -8.31 3.77
C GLY A 132 18.49 -9.46 2.78
N GLY A 133 17.70 -9.26 1.72
CA GLY A 133 17.43 -10.28 0.71
C GLY A 133 16.94 -9.70 -0.62
N ASN A 134 16.23 -10.50 -1.42
CA ASN A 134 15.67 -10.07 -2.70
C ASN A 134 14.35 -9.29 -2.57
N ILE A 135 13.89 -8.97 -1.36
CA ILE A 135 12.60 -8.32 -1.10
C ILE A 135 12.84 -6.93 -0.48
N THR A 136 12.17 -5.91 -1.02
CA THR A 136 12.13 -4.53 -0.50
C THR A 136 10.79 -3.90 -0.86
N GLY A 137 10.49 -2.68 -0.42
CA GLY A 137 9.29 -2.00 -0.88
C GLY A 137 8.76 -0.90 0.03
N PHE A 138 7.44 -0.78 0.02
CA PHE A 138 6.68 0.29 0.66
C PHE A 138 5.60 -0.33 1.55
N THR A 139 5.66 -0.03 2.84
CA THR A 139 4.61 -0.47 3.77
C THR A 139 3.45 0.51 3.75
N ASP A 140 2.22 0.02 3.93
CA ASP A 140 0.98 0.82 4.01
C ASP A 140 0.54 1.12 5.43
N TYR A 141 1.35 0.77 6.41
CA TYR A 141 1.04 1.01 7.80
C TYR A 141 2.21 1.70 8.47
N ASP A 142 1.90 2.83 9.08
CA ASP A 142 2.79 3.48 10.04
C ASP A 142 2.27 3.18 11.45
N GLY A 143 3.18 2.84 12.37
CA GLY A 143 2.85 2.38 13.72
C GLY A 143 1.84 3.28 14.46
N PRO A 144 1.97 4.62 14.41
CA PRO A 144 1.03 5.56 15.04
C PRO A 144 -0.36 5.66 14.40
N LEU A 145 -0.59 5.07 13.22
CA LEU A 145 -1.80 5.29 12.43
C LEU A 145 -3.08 4.89 13.17
N ALA A 146 -3.05 3.78 13.90
CA ALA A 146 -4.23 3.32 14.65
C ALA A 146 -4.55 4.26 15.84
N GLY A 147 -3.54 4.79 16.52
CA GLY A 147 -3.74 5.84 17.53
C GLY A 147 -4.37 7.10 16.94
N LYS A 148 -4.00 7.47 15.71
CA LYS A 148 -4.60 8.61 15.01
C LYS A 148 -6.08 8.40 14.69
N TRP A 149 -6.49 7.20 14.31
CA TRP A 149 -7.91 6.87 14.13
C TRP A 149 -8.71 7.08 15.42
N LEU A 150 -8.17 6.64 16.55
CA LEU A 150 -8.82 6.85 17.85
C LEU A 150 -8.88 8.33 18.22
N GLU A 151 -7.78 9.06 18.04
CA GLU A 151 -7.74 10.50 18.27
C GLU A 151 -8.81 11.23 17.46
N MET A 152 -8.92 10.96 16.16
CA MET A 152 -9.95 11.55 15.29
C MET A 152 -11.37 11.24 15.77
N LEU A 153 -11.64 9.99 16.15
CA LEU A 153 -12.95 9.60 16.68
C LEU A 153 -13.33 10.39 17.94
N THR A 154 -12.35 10.69 18.80
CA THR A 154 -12.58 11.43 20.06
C THR A 154 -12.75 12.95 19.87
N GLN A 155 -12.34 13.49 18.73
CA GLN A 155 -12.51 14.91 18.41
C GLN A 155 -13.95 15.27 18.03
N VAL A 156 -14.78 14.27 17.71
CA VAL A 156 -16.20 14.46 17.40
C VAL A 156 -16.97 14.91 18.65
N THR A 157 -17.98 15.75 18.46
CA THR A 157 -18.89 16.19 19.53
C THR A 157 -20.30 15.61 19.31
N PRO A 158 -20.92 14.96 20.33
CA PRO A 158 -20.43 14.77 21.70
C PRO A 158 -19.16 13.89 21.79
N LYS A 159 -18.33 14.14 22.80
CA LYS A 159 -17.04 13.44 22.98
C LYS A 159 -17.28 11.93 23.12
N VAL A 160 -16.60 11.15 22.29
CA VAL A 160 -16.61 9.69 22.37
C VAL A 160 -15.72 9.22 23.51
N SER A 161 -16.30 8.48 24.47
CA SER A 161 -15.57 7.85 25.60
C SER A 161 -15.40 6.34 25.43
N ARG A 162 -16.00 5.73 24.40
CA ARG A 162 -15.88 4.31 24.07
C ARG A 162 -15.75 4.08 22.57
N ALA A 163 -14.73 3.35 22.14
CA ALA A 163 -14.51 2.99 20.75
C ALA A 163 -14.75 1.49 20.54
N PHE A 164 -15.75 1.14 19.73
CA PHE A 164 -16.00 -0.21 19.26
C PHE A 164 -15.09 -0.52 18.06
N VAL A 165 -14.10 -1.38 18.28
CA VAL A 165 -13.09 -1.69 17.26
C VAL A 165 -13.54 -2.89 16.44
N VAL A 166 -13.96 -2.65 15.20
CA VAL A 166 -14.57 -3.64 14.32
C VAL A 166 -13.54 -4.26 13.40
N TYR A 167 -13.44 -5.58 13.43
CA TYR A 167 -12.59 -6.39 12.56
C TYR A 167 -13.06 -7.85 12.60
N ASN A 168 -12.72 -8.64 11.59
CA ASN A 168 -12.84 -10.09 11.65
C ASN A 168 -11.49 -10.73 12.04
N PRO A 169 -11.40 -11.41 13.19
CA PRO A 169 -10.16 -12.05 13.64
C PRO A 169 -9.57 -13.07 12.64
N ALA A 170 -10.39 -13.68 11.78
CA ALA A 170 -9.93 -14.66 10.80
C ALA A 170 -9.28 -14.01 9.56
N THR A 171 -9.59 -12.75 9.26
CA THR A 171 -9.19 -12.09 8.01
C THR A 171 -8.41 -10.78 8.22
N ALA A 172 -8.28 -10.31 9.46
CA ALA A 172 -7.50 -9.14 9.86
C ALA A 172 -6.21 -9.56 10.62
N PRO A 173 -5.17 -10.07 9.94
CA PRO A 173 -3.97 -10.63 10.58
C PRO A 173 -3.18 -9.61 11.44
N PHE A 174 -3.35 -8.31 11.19
CA PHE A 174 -2.66 -7.24 11.92
C PHE A 174 -3.54 -6.54 12.97
N ALA A 175 -4.77 -7.03 13.20
CA ALA A 175 -5.65 -6.45 14.20
C ALA A 175 -5.01 -6.43 15.59
N ALA A 176 -4.28 -7.50 15.98
CA ALA A 176 -3.58 -7.55 17.26
C ALA A 176 -2.49 -6.47 17.41
N LEU A 177 -1.79 -6.13 16.33
CA LEU A 177 -0.81 -5.03 16.32
C LEU A 177 -1.53 -3.69 16.56
N MET A 178 -2.59 -3.43 15.80
CA MET A 178 -3.33 -2.18 15.86
C MET A 178 -4.08 -2.01 17.19
N LEU A 179 -4.63 -3.09 17.75
CA LEU A 179 -5.30 -3.09 19.06
C LEU A 179 -4.34 -2.67 20.17
N ARG A 180 -3.09 -3.14 20.16
CA ARG A 180 -2.08 -2.67 21.14
C ARG A 180 -1.83 -1.17 21.03
N THR A 181 -1.64 -0.65 19.80
CA THR A 181 -1.50 0.79 19.57
C THR A 181 -2.73 1.57 20.04
N LEU A 182 -3.93 1.04 19.80
CA LEU A 182 -5.18 1.65 20.25
C LEU A 182 -5.29 1.68 21.77
N GLU A 183 -4.96 0.59 22.45
CA GLU A 183 -4.95 0.51 23.92
C GLU A 183 -3.94 1.48 24.55
N GLU A 184 -2.79 1.69 23.92
CA GLU A 184 -1.80 2.70 24.35
C GLU A 184 -2.34 4.13 24.19
N ALA A 185 -2.90 4.45 23.02
CA ALA A 185 -3.49 5.76 22.76
C ALA A 185 -4.71 6.02 23.68
N ALA A 186 -5.52 5.00 23.94
CA ALA A 186 -6.70 5.06 24.79
C ALA A 186 -6.41 5.56 26.21
N ARG A 187 -5.26 5.18 26.79
CA ARG A 187 -4.80 5.66 28.11
C ARG A 187 -4.58 7.17 28.13
N THR A 188 -4.11 7.73 27.02
CA THR A 188 -3.85 9.17 26.91
C THR A 188 -5.10 9.98 26.57
N LEU A 189 -6.05 9.37 25.85
CA LEU A 189 -7.27 10.02 25.37
C LEU A 189 -8.47 9.89 26.33
N ASP A 190 -8.33 9.06 27.37
CA ASP A 190 -9.39 8.70 28.33
C ASP A 190 -10.60 8.07 27.63
N VAL A 191 -10.34 6.98 26.89
CA VAL A 191 -11.32 6.24 26.09
C VAL A 191 -11.24 4.76 26.40
N VAL A 192 -12.39 4.09 26.46
CA VAL A 192 -12.46 2.63 26.53
C VAL A 192 -12.39 2.06 25.12
N VAL A 193 -11.37 1.24 24.84
CA VAL A 193 -11.30 0.46 23.60
C VAL A 193 -11.98 -0.88 23.82
N GLU A 194 -13.02 -1.17 23.05
CA GLU A 194 -13.80 -2.41 23.13
C GLU A 194 -13.74 -3.15 21.78
N PRO A 195 -13.05 -4.29 21.69
CA PRO A 195 -13.11 -5.14 20.50
C PRO A 195 -14.54 -5.57 20.18
N ALA A 196 -14.98 -5.32 18.95
CA ALA A 196 -16.27 -5.68 18.41
C ALA A 196 -16.07 -6.59 17.19
N ALA A 197 -15.61 -7.82 17.45
CA ALA A 197 -15.30 -8.79 16.41
C ALA A 197 -16.55 -9.14 15.58
N VAL A 198 -16.40 -9.19 14.26
CA VAL A 198 -17.42 -9.64 13.31
C VAL A 198 -16.95 -10.89 12.58
N HIS A 199 -17.85 -11.85 12.38
CA HIS A 199 -17.56 -13.15 11.77
C HIS A 199 -18.44 -13.44 10.55
N ASP A 200 -19.65 -12.87 10.54
CA ASP A 200 -20.72 -13.12 9.58
C ASP A 200 -21.70 -11.94 9.54
N ALA A 201 -22.74 -12.05 8.71
CA ALA A 201 -23.78 -11.02 8.58
C ALA A 201 -24.54 -10.74 9.88
N ALA A 202 -24.73 -11.74 10.75
CA ALA A 202 -25.47 -11.57 12.01
C ALA A 202 -24.65 -10.73 13.00
N SER A 203 -23.35 -11.00 13.12
CA SER A 203 -22.44 -10.20 13.94
C SER A 203 -22.29 -8.75 13.43
N ILE A 204 -22.37 -8.51 12.12
CA ILE A 204 -22.45 -7.16 11.54
C ILE A 204 -23.76 -6.48 11.96
N ALA A 205 -24.90 -7.14 11.78
CA ALA A 205 -26.21 -6.58 12.12
C ALA A 205 -26.31 -6.21 13.62
N ALA A 206 -25.67 -6.99 14.49
CA ALA A 206 -25.64 -6.71 15.93
C ALA A 206 -24.97 -5.36 16.29
N LEU A 207 -24.14 -4.80 15.40
CA LEU A 207 -23.53 -3.48 15.62
C LEU A 207 -24.57 -2.35 15.70
N ALA A 208 -25.72 -2.49 15.03
CA ALA A 208 -26.81 -1.50 15.08
C ALA A 208 -27.37 -1.26 16.49
N SER A 209 -27.24 -2.26 17.37
CA SER A 209 -27.70 -2.18 18.75
C SER A 209 -26.72 -1.48 19.70
N ARG A 210 -25.51 -1.12 19.25
CA ARG A 210 -24.52 -0.42 20.08
C ARG A 210 -24.97 1.02 20.36
N LYS A 211 -24.62 1.51 21.55
CA LYS A 211 -24.91 2.86 22.06
C LYS A 211 -23.69 3.41 22.81
N ASP A 212 -23.71 4.70 23.10
CA ASP A 212 -22.72 5.39 23.97
C ASP A 212 -21.26 5.19 23.55
N GLY A 213 -20.95 5.38 22.26
CA GLY A 213 -19.59 5.24 21.76
C GLY A 213 -19.41 5.69 20.32
N GLY A 214 -18.40 5.14 19.65
CA GLY A 214 -18.13 5.33 18.23
C GLY A 214 -17.44 4.11 17.64
N PHE A 215 -17.53 3.94 16.33
CA PHE A 215 -16.92 2.80 15.64
C PHE A 215 -15.55 3.15 15.06
N LEU A 216 -14.63 2.21 15.17
CA LEU A 216 -13.33 2.26 14.50
C LEU A 216 -13.16 0.95 13.73
N VAL A 217 -13.23 1.02 12.40
CA VAL A 217 -13.12 -0.16 11.54
C VAL A 217 -11.68 -0.34 11.10
N LEU A 218 -11.07 -1.48 11.44
CA LEU A 218 -9.68 -1.79 11.08
C LEU A 218 -9.57 -2.34 9.64
N PRO A 219 -8.36 -2.26 9.02
CA PRO A 219 -8.05 -2.95 7.77
C PRO A 219 -8.37 -4.44 7.81
N ASP A 220 -9.35 -4.84 7.00
CA ASP A 220 -9.85 -6.20 6.95
C ASP A 220 -10.56 -6.49 5.61
N PHE A 221 -10.27 -7.65 5.03
CA PHE A 221 -10.91 -8.10 3.81
C PHE A 221 -12.39 -8.43 4.02
N PHE A 222 -12.77 -8.96 5.19
CA PHE A 222 -14.16 -9.30 5.47
C PHE A 222 -15.04 -8.04 5.57
N THR A 223 -14.61 -7.02 6.30
CA THR A 223 -15.34 -5.74 6.38
C THR A 223 -15.39 -5.03 5.02
N MET A 224 -14.33 -5.15 4.20
CA MET A 224 -14.33 -4.61 2.84
C MET A 224 -15.30 -5.35 1.91
N ALA A 225 -15.34 -6.69 1.94
CA ALA A 225 -16.27 -7.46 1.14
C ALA A 225 -17.74 -7.24 1.57
N ASN A 226 -17.96 -6.84 2.83
CA ASN A 226 -19.27 -6.60 3.42
C ASN A 226 -19.49 -5.11 3.76
N ARG A 227 -18.90 -4.18 3.00
CA ARG A 227 -19.01 -2.72 3.28
C ARG A 227 -20.45 -2.25 3.41
N ALA A 228 -21.30 -2.56 2.44
CA ALA A 228 -22.68 -2.08 2.40
C ALA A 228 -23.49 -2.49 3.65
N PRO A 229 -23.58 -3.79 4.04
CA PRO A 229 -24.27 -4.16 5.27
C PRO A 229 -23.58 -3.61 6.54
N LEU A 230 -22.26 -3.46 6.55
CA LEU A 230 -21.54 -2.85 7.67
C LEU A 230 -21.90 -1.37 7.86
N LEU A 231 -21.91 -0.60 6.77
CA LEU A 231 -22.29 0.82 6.79
C LEU A 231 -23.74 1.00 7.20
N ALA A 232 -24.65 0.13 6.74
CA ALA A 232 -26.05 0.17 7.15
C ALA A 232 -26.20 -0.05 8.67
N ALA A 233 -25.54 -1.06 9.23
CA ALA A 233 -25.60 -1.34 10.67
C ALA A 233 -24.97 -0.21 11.51
N ILE A 234 -23.85 0.37 11.06
CA ILE A 234 -23.22 1.52 11.72
C ILE A 234 -24.15 2.74 11.65
N ALA A 235 -24.78 3.02 10.51
CA ALA A 235 -25.69 4.14 10.36
C ALA A 235 -26.91 4.03 11.29
N GLU A 236 -27.50 2.83 11.42
CA GLU A 236 -28.64 2.56 12.30
C GLU A 236 -28.32 2.78 13.80
N SER A 237 -27.05 2.62 14.19
CA SER A 237 -26.61 2.90 15.55
C SER A 237 -26.66 4.39 15.92
N HIS A 238 -26.60 5.28 14.93
CA HIS A 238 -26.38 6.73 15.04
C HIS A 238 -25.08 7.13 15.76
N LEU A 239 -24.04 6.30 15.71
CA LEU A 239 -22.74 6.59 16.31
C LEU A 239 -21.71 7.08 15.27
N PRO A 240 -20.78 7.98 15.66
CA PRO A 240 -19.69 8.39 14.77
C PRO A 240 -18.76 7.21 14.44
N SER A 241 -18.14 7.25 13.26
CA SER A 241 -17.27 6.17 12.78
C SER A 241 -16.01 6.68 12.09
N VAL A 242 -14.89 5.98 12.28
CA VAL A 242 -13.64 6.16 11.55
C VAL A 242 -13.32 4.86 10.80
N PHE A 243 -13.03 4.98 9.51
CA PHE A 243 -12.69 3.86 8.63
C PHE A 243 -11.24 3.93 8.17
N TRP A 244 -10.65 2.77 7.93
CA TRP A 244 -9.30 2.64 7.41
C TRP A 244 -9.16 2.96 5.91
N SER A 245 -10.28 3.06 5.18
CA SER A 245 -10.30 3.28 3.73
C SER A 245 -11.38 4.28 3.33
N ARG A 246 -11.02 5.16 2.38
CA ARG A 246 -11.94 6.11 1.74
C ARG A 246 -13.17 5.46 1.10
N ALA A 247 -13.06 4.22 0.62
CA ALA A 247 -14.17 3.52 -0.02
C ALA A 247 -15.41 3.40 0.88
N PHE A 248 -15.24 3.44 2.21
CA PHE A 248 -16.38 3.49 3.14
C PHE A 248 -17.05 4.86 3.18
N VAL A 249 -16.28 5.95 3.08
CA VAL A 249 -16.77 7.33 3.12
C VAL A 249 -17.51 7.68 1.83
N ASP A 250 -17.00 7.22 0.69
CA ASP A 250 -17.66 7.34 -0.63
C ASP A 250 -19.05 6.66 -0.62
N GLU A 251 -19.25 5.64 0.22
CA GLU A 251 -20.51 4.91 0.39
C GLU A 251 -21.34 5.36 1.60
N GLY A 252 -21.00 6.49 2.23
CA GLY A 252 -21.81 7.11 3.29
C GLY A 252 -21.27 6.99 4.71
N GLY A 253 -20.07 6.41 4.90
CA GLY A 253 -19.35 6.44 6.18
C GLY A 253 -18.94 7.87 6.59
N LEU A 254 -18.75 8.10 7.89
CA LEU A 254 -18.48 9.45 8.43
C LEU A 254 -17.11 10.00 8.03
N MET A 255 -16.03 9.27 8.30
CA MET A 255 -14.68 9.73 7.95
C MET A 255 -13.71 8.56 7.82
N SER A 256 -12.65 8.77 7.05
CA SER A 256 -11.57 7.80 6.90
C SER A 256 -10.23 8.50 6.92
N TYR A 257 -9.23 7.80 7.42
CA TYR A 257 -7.85 8.25 7.35
C TYR A 257 -6.98 7.11 6.84
N SER A 258 -6.54 7.21 5.59
CA SER A 258 -5.86 6.12 4.88
C SER A 258 -4.52 6.57 4.31
N THR A 259 -3.63 5.61 4.05
CA THR A 259 -2.44 5.88 3.25
C THR A 259 -2.79 5.99 1.77
N ASP A 260 -2.09 6.86 1.04
CA ASP A 260 -2.23 6.95 -0.42
C ASP A 260 -1.53 5.75 -1.10
N SER A 261 -2.30 4.73 -1.49
CA SER A 261 -1.77 3.56 -2.19
C SER A 261 -1.20 3.91 -3.57
N ALA A 262 -1.77 4.91 -4.25
CA ALA A 262 -1.26 5.36 -5.55
C ALA A 262 0.11 6.03 -5.41
N GLU A 263 0.35 6.74 -4.31
CA GLU A 263 1.68 7.23 -3.93
C GLU A 263 2.68 6.09 -3.78
N GLN A 264 2.31 5.03 -3.05
CA GLN A 264 3.19 3.87 -2.87
C GLN A 264 3.56 3.22 -4.20
N LEU A 265 2.60 3.05 -5.11
CA LEU A 265 2.87 2.51 -6.45
C LEU A 265 3.78 3.44 -7.27
N ARG A 266 3.57 4.75 -7.20
CA ARG A 266 4.46 5.72 -7.87
C ARG A 266 5.88 5.65 -7.34
N ARG A 267 6.05 5.52 -6.02
CA ARG A 267 7.37 5.39 -5.39
C ARG A 267 8.01 4.03 -5.70
N ALA A 268 7.20 2.98 -5.83
CA ALA A 268 7.65 1.66 -6.26
C ALA A 268 8.30 1.69 -7.66
N ALA A 269 7.80 2.52 -8.57
CA ALA A 269 8.46 2.73 -9.87
C ALA A 269 9.92 3.18 -9.74
N GLY A 270 10.24 4.02 -8.74
CA GLY A 270 11.62 4.45 -8.47
C GLY A 270 12.51 3.32 -7.95
N TYR A 271 11.98 2.36 -7.20
CA TYR A 271 12.73 1.17 -6.77
C TYR A 271 12.93 0.19 -7.92
N ILE A 272 11.88 -0.01 -8.72
CA ILE A 272 11.94 -0.80 -9.96
C ILE A 272 12.99 -0.23 -10.91
N ASP A 273 13.02 1.09 -11.11
CA ASP A 273 14.03 1.77 -11.93
C ASP A 273 15.46 1.46 -11.48
N ARG A 274 15.73 1.63 -10.18
CA ARG A 274 17.05 1.38 -9.59
C ARG A 274 17.46 -0.08 -9.75
N ILE A 275 16.53 -1.02 -9.53
CA ILE A 275 16.78 -2.46 -9.67
C ILE A 275 17.06 -2.83 -11.13
N LEU A 276 16.26 -2.34 -12.07
CA LEU A 276 16.48 -2.56 -13.51
C LEU A 276 17.82 -1.97 -14.00
N LYS A 277 18.34 -0.96 -13.29
CA LYS A 277 19.68 -0.37 -13.49
C LYS A 277 20.80 -1.04 -12.67
N GLY A 278 20.51 -2.14 -11.95
CA GLY A 278 21.50 -2.99 -11.29
C GLY A 278 21.62 -2.84 -9.76
N ALA A 279 20.81 -1.99 -9.12
CA ALA A 279 20.77 -1.91 -7.66
C ALA A 279 20.22 -3.23 -7.06
N GLN A 280 20.78 -3.64 -5.93
CA GLN A 280 20.28 -4.81 -5.19
C GLN A 280 19.10 -4.41 -4.31
N ALA A 281 18.05 -5.23 -4.28
CA ALA A 281 16.89 -4.99 -3.39
C ALA A 281 17.30 -4.90 -1.91
N ALA A 282 18.33 -5.65 -1.50
CA ALA A 282 18.87 -5.65 -0.14
C ALA A 282 19.44 -4.28 0.30
N ASP A 283 19.83 -3.42 -0.65
CA ASP A 283 20.39 -2.09 -0.40
C ASP A 283 19.32 -0.98 -0.46
N LEU A 284 18.06 -1.35 -0.72
CA LEU A 284 16.94 -0.42 -0.80
C LEU A 284 16.13 -0.51 0.49
N PRO A 285 16.15 0.49 1.38
CA PRO A 285 15.37 0.45 2.62
C PRO A 285 13.88 0.34 2.34
N VAL A 286 13.13 -0.43 3.12
CA VAL A 286 11.67 -0.35 3.12
C VAL A 286 11.24 1.03 3.59
N GLN A 287 10.27 1.61 2.90
CA GLN A 287 9.79 2.96 3.15
C GLN A 287 8.42 2.95 3.83
N ASN A 288 8.25 3.81 4.83
CA ASN A 288 6.95 4.10 5.42
C ASN A 288 6.08 4.97 4.49
N PRO A 289 4.75 4.99 4.71
CA PRO A 289 3.86 5.96 4.08
C PRO A 289 4.31 7.38 4.43
N THR A 290 4.30 8.26 3.43
CA THR A 290 4.62 9.69 3.60
C THR A 290 3.42 10.60 3.32
N LYS A 291 2.35 10.03 2.75
CA LYS A 291 1.15 10.75 2.37
C LYS A 291 -0.06 9.99 2.88
N PHE A 292 -0.92 10.73 3.56
CA PHE A 292 -2.17 10.25 4.13
C PHE A 292 -3.30 11.09 3.57
N GLU A 293 -4.48 10.49 3.52
CA GLU A 293 -5.70 11.10 3.04
C GLU A 293 -6.76 11.04 4.14
N LEU A 294 -7.24 12.21 4.55
CA LEU A 294 -8.41 12.37 5.39
C LEU A 294 -9.60 12.74 4.50
N ALA A 295 -10.58 11.84 4.43
CA ALA A 295 -11.87 12.09 3.79
C ALA A 295 -12.95 12.20 4.86
N ILE A 296 -13.82 13.21 4.76
CA ILE A 296 -14.90 13.48 5.72
C ILE A 296 -16.21 13.63 4.97
N ASN A 297 -17.27 13.00 5.48
CA ASN A 297 -18.63 13.13 4.99
C ASN A 297 -19.48 13.96 5.96
N VAL A 298 -19.70 15.23 5.61
CA VAL A 298 -20.47 16.18 6.43
C VAL A 298 -21.97 15.87 6.38
N LYS A 299 -22.47 15.23 5.31
CA LYS A 299 -23.85 14.71 5.28
C LYS A 299 -24.06 13.64 6.32
N ALA A 300 -23.13 12.70 6.42
CA ALA A 300 -23.17 11.64 7.42
C ALA A 300 -23.14 12.24 8.84
N ALA A 301 -22.24 13.21 9.09
CA ALA A 301 -22.18 13.91 10.37
C ALA A 301 -23.52 14.55 10.78
N LYS A 302 -24.16 15.26 9.83
CA LYS A 302 -25.49 15.86 10.04
C LYS A 302 -26.57 14.81 10.31
N ALA A 303 -26.56 13.70 9.57
CA ALA A 303 -27.56 12.63 9.69
C ALA A 303 -27.53 11.93 11.06
N ILE A 304 -26.35 11.80 11.67
CA ILE A 304 -26.19 11.22 13.00
C ILE A 304 -26.13 12.26 14.13
N GLY A 305 -26.30 13.55 13.81
CA GLY A 305 -26.37 14.63 14.79
C GLY A 305 -25.05 14.95 15.51
N VAL A 306 -23.90 14.69 14.87
CA VAL A 306 -22.58 14.99 15.45
C VAL A 306 -21.96 16.25 14.84
N THR A 307 -21.16 16.94 15.63
CA THR A 307 -20.38 18.10 15.18
C THR A 307 -18.91 17.73 15.02
N LEU A 308 -18.33 18.08 13.87
CA LEU A 308 -16.91 17.93 13.60
C LEU A 308 -16.21 19.28 13.85
N PRO A 309 -15.07 19.30 14.56
CA PRO A 309 -14.37 20.55 14.84
C PRO A 309 -13.74 21.12 13.57
N ALA A 310 -13.69 22.46 13.49
CA ALA A 310 -13.12 23.16 12.33
C ALA A 310 -11.66 22.75 12.03
N GLY A 311 -10.87 22.43 13.07
CA GLY A 311 -9.50 21.95 12.89
C GLY A 311 -9.42 20.62 12.14
N LEU A 312 -10.37 19.70 12.37
CA LEU A 312 -10.43 18.41 11.68
C LEU A 312 -10.87 18.58 10.22
N LEU A 313 -11.83 19.47 9.96
CA LEU A 313 -12.25 19.83 8.60
C LEU A 313 -11.12 20.53 7.82
N ALA A 314 -10.34 21.39 8.47
CA ALA A 314 -9.27 22.15 7.83
C ALA A 314 -8.10 21.28 7.34
N ILE A 315 -7.90 20.11 7.95
CA ILE A 315 -6.88 19.15 7.53
C ILE A 315 -7.43 18.04 6.60
N ALA A 316 -8.72 18.08 6.28
CA ALA A 316 -9.33 17.11 5.37
C ALA A 316 -8.83 17.37 3.94
N ASN A 317 -8.44 16.29 3.27
CA ASN A 317 -8.09 16.33 1.86
C ASN A 317 -9.34 16.38 0.99
N ASP A 318 -10.43 15.76 1.46
CA ASP A 318 -11.71 15.73 0.75
C ASP A 318 -12.87 15.86 1.75
N VAL A 319 -13.88 16.63 1.36
CA VAL A 319 -15.08 16.90 2.15
C VAL A 319 -16.30 16.65 1.27
N ILE A 320 -17.03 15.59 1.60
CA ILE A 320 -18.30 15.25 0.96
C ILE A 320 -19.41 16.03 1.66
N GLU A 321 -19.97 17.00 0.94
CA GLU A 321 -21.09 17.85 1.36
C GLU A 321 -22.45 17.34 0.89
#